data_AF-A0A3Q1EN21-F1
#
_entry.id   AF-A0A3Q1EN21-F1
#
_cell.length_a   1.000
_cell.length_b   1.000
_cell.length_c   1.000
_cell.angle_alpha   90.00
_cell.angle_beta   90.00
_cell.angle_gamma   90.00
#
_symmetry.space_group_name_H-M   'P 1'
#
loop_
_entity.id
_entity.type
_entity.pdbx_description
1 polymer ?
#
loop_
_entity_poly.entity_id
_entity_poly.type
_entity_poly.pdbx_seq_one_letter_code
_entity_poly.pdbx_strand_id
1 'polypeptide(L)'
;MDAGENPLPDSINPETFPAKLWRLVNSPAIKAIRWDSLGGVIVIDQQRFERQVLSPGSMSPHSPNAFKTTNFSSFVRQLNLYGFRKVEPDPGCAYCPF
;
A
#
# COMPACT_ATOMS: atom_id res chain seq x y z
N MET A 1 -2.77 -18.93 17.99
CA MET A 1 -2.33 -17.58 17.59
C MET A 1 -2.49 -17.51 16.09
N ASP A 2 -3.68 -17.14 15.63
CA ASP A 2 -4.00 -17.05 14.21
C ASP A 2 -4.10 -15.57 13.86
N ALA A 3 -3.09 -15.07 13.15
CA ALA A 3 -2.97 -13.66 12.83
C ALA A 3 -3.92 -13.30 11.68
N GLY A 4 -5.12 -12.85 12.03
CA GLY A 4 -5.85 -11.78 11.35
C GLY A 4 -5.81 -11.75 9.81
N GLU A 5 -6.39 -12.77 9.17
CA GLU A 5 -6.93 -12.59 7.83
C GLU A 5 -8.19 -11.74 8.00
N ASN A 6 -8.09 -10.42 7.86
CA ASN A 6 -9.24 -9.52 7.77
C ASN A 6 -9.91 -9.82 6.43
N PRO A 7 -11.05 -10.56 6.39
CA PRO A 7 -11.60 -11.00 5.12
C PRO A 7 -12.11 -9.75 4.39
N LEU A 8 -11.58 -9.54 3.18
CA LEU A 8 -12.21 -8.62 2.24
C LEU A 8 -13.66 -9.07 2.05
N PRO A 9 -14.61 -8.14 1.84
CA PRO A 9 -15.98 -8.53 1.51
C PRO A 9 -15.96 -9.43 0.27
N ASP A 10 -16.70 -10.55 0.30
CA ASP A 10 -16.75 -11.58 -0.75
C ASP A 10 -16.99 -11.05 -2.18
N SER A 11 -17.51 -9.83 -2.31
CA SER A 11 -17.74 -9.14 -3.57
C SER A 11 -16.49 -8.54 -4.24
N ILE A 12 -15.34 -8.50 -3.55
CA ILE A 12 -14.11 -7.89 -4.08
C ILE A 12 -13.11 -8.98 -4.41
N ASN A 13 -12.81 -9.15 -5.70
CA ASN A 13 -11.80 -10.10 -6.14
C ASN A 13 -10.44 -9.76 -5.50
N PRO A 14 -9.86 -10.66 -4.68
CA PRO A 14 -8.63 -10.41 -3.93
C PRO A 14 -7.42 -10.18 -4.84
N GLU A 15 -7.50 -10.57 -6.11
CA GLU A 15 -6.45 -10.34 -7.09
C GLU A 15 -6.42 -8.90 -7.64
N THR A 16 -7.46 -8.11 -7.36
CA THR A 16 -7.58 -6.73 -7.85
C THR A 16 -6.64 -5.77 -7.12
N PHE A 17 -6.23 -4.70 -7.82
CA PHE A 17 -5.35 -3.68 -7.23
C PHE A 17 -5.90 -3.06 -5.94
N PRO A 18 -7.18 -2.66 -5.82
CA PRO A 18 -7.71 -2.07 -4.59
C PRO A 18 -7.69 -3.05 -3.40
N ALA A 19 -8.00 -4.32 -3.65
CA ALA A 19 -7.91 -5.37 -2.63
C ALA A 19 -6.47 -5.56 -2.13
N LYS A 20 -5.52 -5.68 -3.06
CA LYS A 20 -4.09 -5.79 -2.73
C LYS A 20 -3.59 -4.57 -1.97
N LEU A 21 -3.95 -3.37 -2.44
CA LEU A 21 -3.60 -2.11 -1.78
C LEU A 21 -4.16 -2.06 -0.35
N TRP A 22 -5.43 -2.41 -0.15
CA TRP A 22 -6.05 -2.40 1.17
C TRP A 22 -5.35 -3.37 2.13
N ARG A 23 -5.08 -4.62 1.70
CA ARG A 23 -4.33 -5.58 2.53
C ARG A 23 -2.92 -5.11 2.82
N LEU A 24 -2.28 -4.45 1.85
CA LEU A 24 -0.92 -3.92 1.99
C LEU A 24 -0.86 -2.81 3.05
N VAL A 25 -1.78 -1.86 3.01
CA VAL A 25 -1.85 -0.72 3.94
C VAL A 25 -2.26 -1.16 5.35
N ASN A 26 -3.11 -2.19 5.46
CA ASN A 26 -3.57 -2.73 6.74
C ASN A 26 -2.64 -3.81 7.32
N SER A 27 -1.56 -4.18 6.64
CA SER A 27 -0.64 -5.20 7.13
C SER A 27 0.33 -4.61 8.16
N PRO A 28 0.34 -5.08 9.43
CA PRO A 28 1.28 -4.59 10.44
C PRO A 28 2.74 -4.97 10.15
N ALA A 29 2.97 -5.94 9.25
CA ALA A 29 4.30 -6.35 8.82
C ALA A 29 4.95 -5.33 7.87
N ILE A 30 4.15 -4.50 7.19
CA ILE A 30 4.61 -3.60 6.14
C ILE A 30 4.61 -2.18 6.67
N LYS A 31 5.80 -1.66 7.00
CA LYS A 31 5.96 -0.27 7.48
C LYS A 31 6.16 0.73 6.35
N ALA A 32 6.23 0.25 5.12
CA ALA A 32 6.46 1.07 3.94
C ALA A 32 5.22 1.84 3.47
N ILE A 33 4.03 1.41 3.87
CA ILE A 33 2.77 2.01 3.47
C ILE A 33 1.81 2.00 4.66
N ARG A 34 1.16 3.13 4.93
CA ARG A 34 0.27 3.29 6.09
C ARG A 34 -0.78 4.36 5.83
N TRP A 35 -1.88 4.28 6.55
CA TRP A 35 -2.81 5.39 6.66
C TRP A 35 -2.17 6.56 7.43
N ASP A 36 -2.51 7.77 7.02
CA ASP A 36 -2.32 8.97 7.83
C ASP A 36 -3.14 8.89 9.13
N SER A 37 -2.79 9.71 10.12
CA SER A 37 -3.49 9.86 11.39
C SER A 37 -5.01 10.04 11.25
N LEU A 38 -5.47 10.70 10.19
CA LEU A 38 -6.89 10.92 9.91
C LEU A 38 -7.53 9.84 9.03
N GLY A 39 -6.76 8.87 8.53
CA GLY A 39 -7.26 7.83 7.62
C GLY A 39 -7.66 8.34 6.22
N GLY A 40 -7.46 9.62 5.92
CA GLY A 40 -7.85 10.23 4.65
C GLY A 40 -6.83 10.07 3.53
N VAL A 41 -5.56 9.80 3.88
CA VAL A 41 -4.45 9.74 2.93
C VAL A 41 -3.62 8.50 3.19
N ILE A 42 -3.06 7.91 2.13
CA ILE A 42 -2.11 6.82 2.22
C ILE A 42 -0.70 7.40 2.09
N VAL A 43 0.13 7.18 3.10
CA VAL A 43 1.53 7.57 3.13
C VAL A 43 2.38 6.40 2.69
N ILE A 44 3.26 6.62 1.70
CA ILE A 44 4.12 5.59 1.13
C ILE A 44 5.57 6.05 1.19
N ASP A 45 6.41 5.30 1.90
CA ASP A 45 7.87 5.46 1.88
C ASP A 45 8.41 4.68 0.68
N GLN A 46 8.75 5.37 -0.41
CA GLN A 46 9.20 4.76 -1.66
C GLN A 46 10.40 3.80 -1.45
N GLN A 47 11.41 4.23 -0.69
CA GLN A 47 12.64 3.48 -0.44
C GLN A 47 12.39 2.19 0.35
N ARG A 48 11.47 2.22 1.31
CA ARG A 48 11.05 1.02 2.05
C ARG A 48 10.09 0.16 1.23
N PHE A 49 9.24 0.78 0.42
CA PHE A 49 8.25 0.09 -0.39
C PHE A 49 8.91 -0.77 -1.47
N GLU A 50 9.90 -0.22 -2.15
CA GLU A 50 10.70 -0.98 -3.13
C GLU A 50 11.40 -2.18 -2.48
N ARG A 51 11.87 -2.02 -1.24
CA ARG A 51 12.57 -3.09 -0.50
C ARG A 51 11.65 -4.13 0.15
N GLN A 52 10.48 -3.74 0.65
CA GLN A 52 9.57 -4.64 1.38
C GLN A 52 8.46 -5.22 0.50
N VAL A 53 8.04 -4.50 -0.54
CA VAL A 53 6.88 -4.86 -1.37
C VAL A 53 7.31 -5.29 -2.76
N LEU A 54 8.28 -4.59 -3.36
CA LEU A 54 8.71 -4.85 -4.75
C LEU A 54 9.94 -5.76 -4.85
N SER A 55 10.61 -6.06 -3.73
CA SER A 55 11.80 -6.92 -3.75
C SER A 55 11.46 -8.38 -4.01
N PRO A 56 12.15 -9.04 -4.96
CA PRO A 56 11.95 -10.45 -5.28
C PRO A 56 12.43 -11.30 -4.10
N GLY A 57 11.51 -11.70 -3.22
CA GLY A 57 11.79 -12.53 -2.05
C GLY A 57 11.13 -12.06 -0.75
N SER A 58 10.57 -10.85 -0.70
CA SER A 58 9.92 -10.34 0.52
C SER A 58 8.50 -10.90 0.73
N MET A 59 7.84 -11.33 -0.34
CA MET A 59 6.58 -12.08 -0.28
C MET A 59 6.73 -13.40 -1.03
N SER A 60 6.21 -14.48 -0.46
CA SER A 60 6.11 -15.78 -1.13
C SER A 60 5.43 -15.58 -2.49
N PRO A 61 5.91 -16.23 -3.58
CA PRO A 61 5.27 -16.14 -4.90
C PRO A 61 3.81 -16.64 -4.92
N HIS A 62 3.38 -17.30 -3.83
CA HIS A 62 2.00 -17.72 -3.59
C HIS A 62 1.19 -16.77 -2.69
N SER A 63 1.78 -15.65 -2.27
CA SER A 63 1.06 -14.68 -1.44
C SER A 63 0.15 -13.81 -2.31
N PRO A 64 -1.16 -13.77 -2.04
CA PRO A 64 -2.11 -12.89 -2.74
C PRO A 64 -1.77 -11.40 -2.58
N ASN A 65 -0.84 -11.05 -1.68
CA ASN A 65 -0.38 -9.68 -1.45
C ASN A 65 0.77 -9.25 -2.37
N ALA A 66 1.38 -10.18 -3.11
CA ALA A 66 2.56 -9.89 -3.92
C ALA A 66 2.20 -9.05 -5.16
N PHE A 67 2.80 -7.86 -5.26
CA PHE A 67 2.75 -7.07 -6.48
C PHE A 67 3.73 -7.65 -7.49
N LYS A 68 3.23 -8.03 -8.68
CA LYS A 68 4.06 -8.57 -9.78
C LYS A 68 4.95 -7.50 -10.43
N THR A 69 4.77 -6.24 -10.04
CA THR A 69 5.55 -5.10 -10.53
C THR A 69 6.81 -4.95 -9.68
N THR A 70 7.96 -4.75 -10.32
CA THR A 70 9.23 -4.42 -9.66
C THR A 70 9.49 -2.92 -9.55
N ASN A 71 8.65 -2.10 -10.21
CA ASN A 71 8.84 -0.65 -10.32
C ASN A 71 7.74 0.12 -9.58
N PHE A 72 8.15 1.09 -8.78
CA PHE A 72 7.24 1.99 -8.07
C PHE A 72 6.36 2.82 -9.01
N SER A 73 6.88 3.23 -10.17
CA SER A 73 6.10 3.97 -11.18
C SER A 73 4.89 3.19 -11.70
N SER A 74 4.99 1.86 -11.80
CA SER A 74 3.85 1.01 -12.19
C SER A 74 2.78 0.98 -11.12
N PHE A 75 3.19 0.99 -9.85
CA PHE A 75 2.30 1.10 -8.71
C PHE A 75 1.60 2.46 -8.67
N VAL A 76 2.33 3.56 -8.87
CA VAL A 76 1.74 4.91 -8.98
C VAL A 76 0.77 5.01 -10.16
N ARG A 77 1.06 4.37 -11.29
CA ARG A 77 0.13 4.32 -12.42
C ARG A 77 -1.18 3.63 -12.04
N GLN A 78 -1.13 2.53 -11.30
CA GLN A 78 -2.34 1.88 -10.80
C GLN A 78 -3.12 2.82 -9.86
N LEU A 79 -2.45 3.48 -8.92
CA LEU A 79 -3.08 4.50 -8.07
C LEU A 79 -3.83 5.57 -8.89
N ASN A 80 -3.19 6.12 -9.91
CA ASN A 80 -3.81 7.12 -10.79
C ASN A 80 -5.02 6.58 -11.56
N LEU A 81 -5.00 5.32 -12.00
CA LEU A 81 -6.13 4.68 -12.69
C LEU A 81 -7.36 4.53 -11.78
N TYR A 82 -7.14 4.33 -10.49
CA TYR A 82 -8.22 4.27 -9.48
C TYR A 82 -8.55 5.64 -8.85
N GLY A 83 -8.00 6.74 -9.39
CA GLY A 83 -8.34 8.10 -8.98
C GLY A 83 -7.57 8.65 -7.78
N PHE A 84 -6.57 7.92 -7.26
CA PHE A 84 -5.67 8.48 -6.26
C PHE A 84 -4.84 9.60 -6.88
N ARG A 85 -4.60 10.66 -6.11
CA ARG A 85 -3.73 11.76 -6.50
C ARG A 85 -2.61 11.92 -5.48
N LYS A 86 -1.44 12.30 -5.97
CA LYS A 86 -0.33 12.69 -5.10
C LYS A 86 -0.71 13.98 -4.39
N VAL A 87 -0.68 13.96 -3.07
CA VAL A 87 -0.79 15.16 -2.23
C VAL A 87 0.62 15.67 -2.00
N GLU A 88 0.92 16.89 -2.40
CA GLU A 88 2.17 17.54 -2.03
C GLU A 88 2.04 18.06 -0.59
N PRO A 89 3.07 17.90 0.25
CA PRO A 89 3.06 18.49 1.58
C PRO A 89 2.97 20.01 1.41
N ASP A 90 1.94 20.62 2.01
CA ASP A 90 1.76 22.06 1.97
C ASP A 90 2.99 22.74 2.61
N PRO A 91 3.74 23.56 1.87
CA PRO A 91 4.96 24.19 2.39
C PRO A 91 4.67 25.24 3.48
N GLY A 92 3.40 25.62 3.69
CA GLY A 92 2.95 26.54 4.74
C GLY A 92 2.57 25.84 6.05
N CYS A 93 2.36 24.52 6.05
CA CYS A 93 1.98 23.78 7.24
C CYS A 93 3.16 22.98 7.80
N ALA A 94 4.13 23.69 8.40
CA ALA A 94 5.26 23.10 9.13
C ALA A 94 4.85 22.33 10.42
N TYR A 95 3.55 22.14 10.68
CA TYR A 95 3.00 21.61 11.92
C TYR A 95 1.92 20.53 11.75
N CYS A 96 1.90 19.79 10.64
CA CYS A 96 1.17 18.52 10.60
C CYS A 96 2.16 17.39 10.96
N PRO A 97 2.16 16.89 12.22
CA PRO A 97 3.06 15.80 12.60
C PRO A 97 2.61 14.51 11.90
N PHE A 98 3.54 13.86 11.20
CA PHE A 98 3.39 12.54 10.60
C PHE A 98 3.37 11.40 11.64
#